data_AF-A0A0D8J6Z2-F1
#
_entry.id   AF-A0A0D8J6Z2-F1
#
_cell.length_a   1.000
_cell.length_b   1.000
_cell.length_c   1.000
_cell.angle_alpha   90.00
_cell.angle_beta   90.00
_cell.angle_gamma   90.00
#
_symmetry.space_group_name_H-M   'P 1'
#
loop_
_entity.id
_entity.type
_entity.pdbx_description
1 polymer ?
#
loop_
_entity_poly.entity_id
_entity_poly.type
_entity_poly.pdbx_seq_one_letter_code
_entity_poly.pdbx_strand_id
1 'polypeptide(L)'
;MYSLIVILTENKKTKKSFTKAFENKQLVRKQLKTENMKTRFNLKTVALIIAVIFTVGTANATEKVTKASGHENIVEASLNLESWMTNDAIWSTSDVTNFVEAQEESLNLENWMTNSDVWSTSIDWAANTTEANLEMEAWMTDEVAWEVAPTEIAETEGQLSLEDWMINEKVWNL
;
A
#
# COMPACT_ATOMS: atom_id res chain seq x y z
N MET A 1 -65.90 44.08 58.78
CA MET A 1 -65.82 44.18 57.29
C MET A 1 -64.47 43.73 56.72
N TYR A 2 -63.34 43.93 57.42
CA TYR A 2 -61.99 43.57 56.92
C TYR A 2 -61.72 42.06 56.72
N SER A 3 -62.30 41.17 57.54
CA SER A 3 -62.05 39.73 57.46
C SER A 3 -62.55 39.06 56.17
N LEU A 4 -63.72 39.49 55.65
CA LEU A 4 -64.31 38.88 54.44
C LEU A 4 -63.51 39.18 53.17
N ILE A 5 -62.93 40.38 53.07
CA ILE A 5 -62.13 40.81 51.91
C ILE A 5 -60.83 40.00 51.83
N VAL A 6 -60.15 39.79 52.96
CA VAL A 6 -58.91 39.00 53.02
C VAL A 6 -59.17 37.57 52.56
N ILE A 7 -60.21 36.91 53.07
CA ILE A 7 -60.58 35.54 52.70
C ILE A 7 -60.87 35.42 51.19
N LEU A 8 -61.58 36.39 50.62
CA LEU A 8 -61.88 36.41 49.18
C LEU A 8 -60.61 36.59 48.33
N THR A 9 -59.68 37.44 48.78
CA THR A 9 -58.41 37.66 48.07
C THR A 9 -57.50 36.43 48.12
N GLU A 10 -57.42 35.75 49.26
CA GLU A 10 -56.66 34.50 49.40
C GLU A 10 -57.26 33.38 48.56
N ASN A 11 -58.59 33.22 48.57
CA ASN A 11 -59.30 32.23 47.75
C ASN A 11 -59.06 32.46 46.24
N LYS A 12 -59.05 33.73 45.80
CA LYS A 12 -58.74 34.07 44.40
C LYS A 12 -57.29 33.75 44.04
N LYS A 13 -56.34 33.99 44.95
CA LYS A 13 -54.92 33.70 44.75
C LYS A 13 -54.65 32.21 44.69
N THR A 14 -55.25 31.42 45.58
CA THR A 14 -55.14 29.96 45.58
C THR A 14 -55.78 29.34 44.35
N LYS A 15 -56.97 29.78 43.94
CA LYS A 15 -57.59 29.33 42.68
C LYS A 15 -56.67 29.58 41.48
N LYS A 16 -56.04 30.77 41.39
CA LYS A 16 -55.10 31.10 40.31
C LYS A 16 -53.82 30.26 40.34
N SER A 17 -53.30 29.88 41.51
CA SER A 17 -52.14 29.00 41.60
C SER A 17 -52.49 27.55 41.24
N PHE A 18 -53.68 27.07 41.61
CA PHE A 18 -54.15 25.73 41.24
C PHE A 18 -54.36 25.59 39.73
N THR A 19 -54.96 26.59 39.06
CA THR A 19 -55.13 26.56 37.60
C THR A 19 -53.78 26.53 36.88
N LYS A 20 -52.82 27.37 37.28
CA LYS A 20 -51.46 27.34 36.75
C LYS A 20 -50.75 26.00 36.95
N ALA A 21 -50.88 25.41 38.14
CA ALA A 21 -50.27 24.11 38.44
C ALA A 21 -50.89 22.98 37.58
N PHE A 22 -52.20 23.05 37.35
CA PHE A 22 -52.90 22.10 36.47
C PHE A 22 -52.46 22.24 35.02
N GLU A 23 -52.42 23.47 34.48
CA GLU A 23 -51.95 23.75 33.12
C GLU A 23 -50.51 23.25 32.91
N ASN A 24 -49.61 23.52 33.86
CA ASN A 24 -48.22 23.06 33.78
C ASN A 24 -48.13 21.51 33.76
N LYS A 25 -48.90 20.82 34.63
CA LYS A 25 -48.98 19.35 34.60
C LYS A 25 -49.50 18.81 33.26
N GLN A 26 -50.47 19.47 32.64
CA GLN A 26 -50.97 19.08 31.32
C GLN A 26 -49.93 19.29 30.21
N LEU A 27 -49.16 20.39 30.27
CA LEU A 27 -48.07 20.67 29.34
C LEU A 27 -46.97 19.62 29.46
N VAL A 28 -46.53 19.30 30.68
CA VAL A 28 -45.51 18.27 30.93
C VAL A 28 -45.96 16.91 30.39
N ARG A 29 -47.24 16.53 30.59
CA ARG A 29 -47.81 15.29 30.03
C ARG A 29 -47.82 15.27 28.50
N LYS A 30 -48.15 16.39 27.86
CA LYS A 30 -48.10 16.54 26.40
C LYS A 30 -46.67 16.43 25.88
N GLN A 31 -45.72 17.11 26.52
CA GLN A 31 -44.30 17.04 26.17
C GLN A 31 -43.76 15.61 26.29
N LEU A 32 -44.00 14.94 27.42
CA LEU A 32 -43.60 13.54 27.63
C LEU A 32 -44.21 12.58 26.59
N LYS A 33 -45.47 12.77 26.22
CA LYS A 33 -46.13 11.97 25.19
C LYS A 33 -45.50 12.19 23.81
N THR A 34 -45.20 13.44 23.48
CA THR A 34 -44.54 13.80 22.21
C THR A 34 -43.11 13.26 22.15
N GLU A 35 -42.33 13.42 23.22
CA GLU A 35 -40.97 12.87 23.30
C GLU A 35 -40.98 11.34 23.20
N ASN A 36 -41.85 10.64 23.92
CA ASN A 36 -41.97 9.19 23.81
C ASN A 36 -42.39 8.73 22.39
N MET A 37 -43.27 9.48 21.73
CA MET A 37 -43.68 9.20 20.35
C MET A 37 -42.52 9.39 19.36
N LYS A 38 -41.69 10.41 19.55
CA LYS A 38 -40.45 10.63 18.77
C LYS A 38 -39.44 9.51 19.01
N THR A 39 -39.20 9.12 20.26
CA THR A 39 -38.27 8.02 20.59
C THR A 39 -38.71 6.70 19.96
N ARG A 40 -40.02 6.38 20.01
CA ARG A 40 -40.56 5.16 19.39
C ARG A 40 -40.52 5.21 17.86
N PHE A 41 -40.67 6.39 17.26
CA PHE A 41 -40.52 6.56 15.81
C PHE A 41 -39.05 6.39 15.39
N ASN A 42 -38.12 7.08 16.06
CA ASN A 42 -36.69 6.99 15.78
C ASN A 42 -36.16 5.57 16.00
N LEU A 43 -36.62 4.86 17.04
CA LEU A 43 -36.24 3.47 17.30
C LEU A 43 -36.65 2.52 16.16
N LYS A 44 -37.85 2.70 15.60
CA LYS A 44 -38.32 1.92 14.44
C LYS A 44 -37.50 2.20 13.19
N THR A 45 -37.14 3.46 12.96
CA THR A 45 -36.30 3.87 11.82
C THR A 45 -34.89 3.28 11.91
N VAL A 46 -34.26 3.31 13.09
CA VAL A 46 -32.94 2.71 13.30
C VAL A 46 -32.98 1.19 13.11
N ALA A 47 -34.00 0.51 13.63
CA ALA A 47 -34.17 -0.93 13.42
C ALA A 47 -34.33 -1.29 11.93
N LEU A 48 -35.04 -0.45 11.16
CA LEU A 48 -35.20 -0.65 9.71
C LEU A 48 -33.88 -0.48 8.96
N ILE A 49 -33.08 0.54 9.29
CA ILE A 49 -31.75 0.74 8.68
C ILE A 49 -30.82 -0.44 8.96
N ILE A 50 -30.78 -0.92 10.21
CA ILE A 50 -29.95 -2.07 10.59
C ILE A 50 -30.37 -3.32 9.81
N ALA A 51 -31.68 -3.58 9.68
CA ALA A 51 -32.18 -4.72 8.91
C ALA A 51 -31.76 -4.66 7.44
N VAL A 52 -31.76 -3.47 6.82
CA VAL A 52 -31.31 -3.28 5.43
C VAL A 52 -29.81 -3.57 5.28
N ILE A 53 -28.98 -3.12 6.23
CA ILE A 53 -27.52 -3.37 6.19
C ILE A 53 -27.24 -4.87 6.29
N PHE A 54 -27.92 -5.61 7.17
CA PHE A 54 -27.74 -7.06 7.30
C PHE A 54 -28.16 -7.83 6.04
N THR A 55 -29.14 -7.35 5.27
CA THR A 55 -29.55 -8.01 4.02
C THR A 55 -28.60 -7.80 2.84
N VAL A 56 -27.76 -6.76 2.87
CA VAL A 56 -26.78 -6.46 1.82
C VAL A 56 -25.38 -7.02 2.18
N GLY A 57 -25.13 -7.30 3.46
CA GLY A 57 -23.81 -7.64 4.00
C GLY A 57 -23.28 -9.07 3.76
N THR A 58 -24.02 -9.98 3.12
CA THR A 58 -23.47 -11.30 2.77
C THR A 58 -22.87 -11.28 1.37
N ALA A 59 -21.73 -10.61 1.22
CA ALA A 59 -20.84 -10.90 0.11
C ALA A 59 -20.27 -12.31 0.35
N ASN A 60 -20.63 -13.26 -0.51
CA ASN A 60 -19.76 -14.42 -0.70
C ASN A 60 -18.45 -13.83 -1.25
N ALA A 61 -17.46 -13.66 -0.37
CA ALA A 61 -16.09 -13.47 -0.80
C ALA A 61 -15.64 -14.80 -1.42
N THR A 62 -16.07 -15.04 -2.66
CA THR A 62 -15.31 -15.93 -3.53
C THR A 62 -13.95 -15.27 -3.61
N GLU A 63 -12.96 -15.88 -2.96
CA GLU A 63 -11.58 -15.44 -3.01
C GLU A 63 -11.26 -15.10 -4.45
N LYS A 64 -11.18 -13.79 -4.74
CA LYS A 64 -10.62 -13.34 -5.99
C LYS A 64 -9.14 -13.57 -5.77
N VAL A 65 -8.69 -14.79 -6.09
CA VAL A 65 -7.29 -15.11 -6.31
C VAL A 65 -6.87 -14.10 -7.36
N THR A 66 -6.31 -12.99 -6.90
CA THR A 66 -5.48 -12.14 -7.74
C THR A 66 -4.47 -13.12 -8.28
N LYS A 67 -4.60 -13.45 -9.56
CA LYS A 67 -3.53 -14.09 -10.30
C LYS A 67 -2.41 -13.06 -10.24
N ALA A 68 -1.60 -13.16 -9.20
CA ALA A 68 -0.23 -12.68 -9.23
C ALA A 68 0.33 -13.21 -10.55
N SER A 69 1.06 -12.35 -11.26
CA SER A 69 1.64 -12.62 -12.57
C SER A 69 2.02 -14.09 -12.68
N GLY A 70 1.59 -14.78 -13.75
CA GLY A 70 1.70 -16.23 -13.93
C GLY A 70 3.13 -16.81 -13.98
N HIS A 71 4.11 -16.15 -13.37
CA HIS A 71 5.47 -16.62 -13.12
C HIS A 71 5.58 -17.56 -11.92
N GLU A 72 4.65 -17.53 -10.97
CA GLU A 72 4.76 -18.36 -9.74
C GLU A 72 4.31 -19.82 -9.94
N ASN A 73 3.66 -20.12 -11.07
CA ASN A 73 3.25 -21.47 -11.46
C ASN A 73 4.05 -21.96 -12.67
N ILE A 74 5.33 -21.61 -12.72
CA ILE A 74 6.28 -22.33 -13.55
C ILE A 74 6.69 -23.53 -12.70
N VAL A 75 6.04 -24.67 -12.95
CA VAL A 75 6.69 -25.95 -12.62
C VAL A 75 7.93 -25.98 -13.49
N GLU A 76 9.08 -25.64 -12.89
CA GLU A 76 10.36 -25.73 -13.57
C GLU A 76 10.49 -27.16 -14.11
N ALA A 77 10.78 -27.27 -15.41
CA ALA A 77 10.98 -28.57 -16.02
C ALA A 77 12.10 -29.28 -15.24
N SER A 78 11.88 -30.55 -14.87
CA SER A 78 12.89 -31.33 -14.16
C SER A 78 14.20 -31.29 -14.95
N LEU A 79 15.25 -30.73 -14.34
CA LEU A 79 16.55 -30.57 -14.96
C LEU A 79 17.08 -31.94 -15.41
N ASN A 80 17.15 -32.16 -16.72
CA ASN A 80 17.71 -33.37 -17.29
C ASN A 80 19.23 -33.20 -17.38
N LEU A 81 19.95 -33.86 -16.48
CA LEU A 81 21.41 -33.93 -16.57
C LEU A 81 21.81 -34.95 -17.63
N GLU A 82 22.41 -34.45 -18.70
CA GLU A 82 23.08 -35.26 -19.72
C GLU A 82 24.31 -35.98 -19.13
N SER A 83 24.67 -37.13 -19.70
CA SER A 83 25.69 -38.02 -19.15
C SER A 83 27.04 -37.35 -18.93
N TRP A 84 27.40 -36.30 -19.68
CA TRP A 84 28.68 -35.64 -19.53
C TRP A 84 28.75 -34.72 -18.29
N MET A 85 27.60 -34.23 -17.80
CA MET A 85 27.54 -33.35 -16.62
C MET A 85 27.81 -34.07 -15.31
N THR A 86 27.68 -35.40 -15.28
CA THR A 86 27.84 -36.23 -14.08
C THR A 86 28.88 -37.33 -14.24
N ASN A 87 29.54 -37.43 -15.41
CA ASN A 87 30.53 -38.46 -15.64
C ASN A 87 31.85 -38.09 -14.95
N ASP A 88 32.13 -38.75 -13.84
CA ASP A 88 33.39 -38.61 -13.12
C ASP A 88 34.61 -38.87 -14.01
N ALA A 89 34.53 -39.68 -15.06
CA ALA A 89 35.66 -39.87 -15.97
C ALA A 89 35.99 -38.61 -16.80
N ILE A 90 35.06 -37.67 -16.94
CA ILE A 90 35.27 -36.37 -17.60
C ILE A 90 35.86 -35.37 -16.61
N TRP A 91 35.25 -35.25 -15.43
CA TRP A 91 35.64 -34.27 -14.40
C TRP A 91 36.82 -34.72 -13.53
N SER A 92 37.06 -36.02 -13.44
CA SER A 92 38.19 -36.63 -12.74
C SER A 92 39.35 -36.94 -13.70
N THR A 93 39.42 -36.27 -14.86
CA THR A 93 40.66 -36.16 -15.67
C THR A 93 41.69 -35.34 -14.89
N SER A 94 42.12 -35.95 -13.81
CA SER A 94 43.07 -35.43 -12.87
C SER A 94 44.47 -35.69 -13.42
N ASP A 95 44.85 -34.87 -14.39
CA ASP A 95 46.16 -34.20 -14.31
C ASP A 95 46.09 -33.00 -13.33
N VAL A 96 45.12 -33.01 -12.41
CA VAL A 96 44.95 -32.15 -11.22
C VAL A 96 46.16 -32.23 -10.27
N THR A 97 47.13 -33.13 -10.51
CA THR A 97 48.41 -33.18 -9.78
C THR A 97 49.53 -32.35 -10.43
N ASN A 98 49.29 -31.72 -11.59
CA ASN A 98 50.26 -30.89 -12.30
C ASN A 98 49.89 -29.40 -12.33
N PHE A 99 49.09 -28.93 -11.36
CA PHE A 99 49.14 -27.52 -11.00
C PHE A 99 50.52 -27.27 -10.39
N VAL A 100 51.49 -26.89 -11.22
CA VAL A 100 52.65 -26.13 -10.75
C VAL A 100 52.05 -25.00 -9.93
N GLU A 101 52.40 -24.93 -8.65
CA GLU A 101 52.12 -23.78 -7.81
C GLU A 101 52.69 -22.57 -8.56
N ALA A 102 51.82 -21.84 -9.28
CA ALA A 102 52.19 -20.63 -9.94
C ALA A 102 52.49 -19.66 -8.81
N GLN A 103 53.77 -19.59 -8.44
CA GLN A 103 54.24 -18.62 -7.48
C GLN A 103 54.20 -17.27 -8.20
N GLU A 104 53.05 -16.61 -8.13
CA GLU A 104 52.89 -15.24 -8.59
C GLU A 104 53.95 -14.38 -7.88
N GLU A 105 54.59 -13.48 -8.62
CA GLU A 105 55.53 -12.54 -8.02
C GLU A 105 54.83 -11.75 -6.91
N SER A 106 55.55 -11.47 -5.82
CA SER A 106 55.02 -10.68 -4.72
C SER A 106 54.53 -9.33 -5.25
N LEU A 107 53.23 -9.06 -5.12
CA LEU A 107 52.62 -7.81 -5.57
C LEU A 107 53.27 -6.63 -4.84
N ASN A 108 54.10 -5.88 -5.56
CA ASN A 108 54.74 -4.68 -5.02
C ASN A 108 53.72 -3.54 -5.10
N LEU A 109 53.26 -3.08 -3.93
CA LEU A 109 52.40 -1.92 -3.88
C LEU A 109 53.24 -0.63 -4.03
N GLU A 110 52.94 0.14 -5.07
CA GLU A 110 53.51 1.45 -5.30
C GLU A 110 53.12 2.44 -4.20
N ASN A 111 53.96 3.47 -3.98
CA ASN A 111 53.77 4.44 -2.89
C ASN A 111 52.41 5.14 -2.95
N TRP A 112 51.87 5.40 -4.16
CA TRP A 112 50.56 6.03 -4.30
C TRP A 112 49.41 5.13 -3.82
N MET A 113 49.57 3.80 -3.74
CA MET A 113 48.51 2.88 -3.29
C MET A 113 48.45 2.74 -1.76
N THR A 114 49.50 3.13 -1.04
CA THR A 114 49.65 2.87 0.39
C THR A 114 49.93 4.11 1.22
N ASN A 115 50.37 5.21 0.59
CA ASN A 115 50.68 6.45 1.28
C ASN A 115 49.39 7.11 1.77
N SER A 116 49.22 7.15 3.10
CA SER A 116 48.10 7.84 3.73
C SER A 116 48.03 9.32 3.36
N ASP A 117 49.11 9.98 2.97
CA ASP A 117 49.06 11.39 2.56
C ASP A 117 48.43 11.57 1.17
N VAL A 118 48.42 10.52 0.34
CA VAL A 118 47.74 10.49 -0.97
C VAL A 118 46.24 10.23 -0.80
N TRP A 119 45.88 9.39 0.17
CA TRP A 119 44.49 8.95 0.41
C TRP A 119 43.81 9.65 1.59
N SER A 120 44.55 10.39 2.41
CA SER A 120 44.01 11.17 3.52
C SER A 120 43.33 12.38 2.91
N THR A 121 42.06 12.18 2.61
CA THR A 121 41.09 13.24 2.35
C THR A 121 40.76 14.00 3.64
N SER A 122 41.73 14.20 4.54
CA SER A 122 41.51 14.92 5.78
C SER A 122 41.14 16.36 5.43
N ILE A 123 39.83 16.59 5.46
CA ILE A 123 39.12 17.83 5.75
C ILE A 123 38.81 18.73 4.53
N ASP A 124 39.57 18.69 3.43
CA ASP A 124 39.37 19.68 2.35
C ASP A 124 38.42 19.28 1.20
N TRP A 125 38.09 17.99 1.03
CA TRP A 125 37.08 17.60 0.01
C TRP A 125 35.68 18.10 0.39
N ALA A 126 35.29 17.96 1.66
CA ALA A 126 33.97 18.40 2.13
C ALA A 126 33.82 19.93 2.19
N ALA A 127 34.92 20.68 2.28
CA ALA A 127 34.89 22.13 2.38
C ALA A 127 34.69 22.85 1.03
N ASN A 128 35.06 22.21 -0.09
CA ASN A 128 35.04 22.83 -1.42
C ASN A 128 34.03 22.23 -2.40
N THR A 129 33.32 21.17 -2.02
CA THR A 129 32.17 20.65 -2.79
C THR A 129 30.88 21.23 -2.23
N THR A 130 30.64 22.53 -2.46
CA THR A 130 29.25 23.01 -2.44
C THR A 130 28.58 22.53 -3.73
N GLU A 131 28.41 21.22 -3.86
CA GLU A 131 27.52 20.68 -4.89
C GLU A 131 26.13 21.25 -4.61
N ALA A 132 25.48 21.75 -5.66
CA ALA A 132 24.10 22.15 -5.54
C ALA A 132 23.32 20.96 -4.98
N ASN A 133 22.43 21.20 -4.00
CA ASN A 133 21.56 20.14 -3.50
C ASN A 133 20.85 19.52 -4.71
N LEU A 134 20.90 18.20 -4.81
CA LEU A 134 20.08 17.46 -5.77
C LEU A 134 18.61 17.73 -5.44
N GLU A 135 17.98 18.57 -6.24
CA GLU A 135 16.55 18.84 -6.15
C GLU A 135 15.79 17.76 -6.92
N MET A 136 14.77 17.17 -6.28
CA MET A 136 13.87 16.25 -6.95
C MET A 136 12.98 17.05 -7.90
N GLU A 137 13.12 16.82 -9.19
CA GLU A 137 12.25 17.43 -10.19
C GLU A 137 10.83 16.83 -10.10
N ALA A 138 9.79 17.60 -10.44
CA ALA A 138 8.40 17.19 -10.25
C ALA A 138 8.07 15.83 -10.89
N TRP A 139 8.64 15.54 -12.07
CA TRP A 139 8.44 14.27 -12.76
C TRP A 139 9.00 13.05 -12.00
N MET A 140 10.00 13.24 -11.14
CA MET A 140 10.60 12.15 -10.35
C MET A 140 9.72 11.73 -9.17
N THR A 141 8.74 12.56 -8.80
CA THR A 141 7.87 12.35 -7.63
C THR A 141 6.39 12.32 -7.94
N ASP A 142 5.98 12.81 -9.12
CA ASP A 142 4.59 12.79 -9.55
C ASP A 142 4.21 11.39 -10.02
N GLU A 143 3.36 10.71 -9.24
CA GLU A 143 2.85 9.37 -9.55
C GLU A 143 2.23 9.31 -10.96
N VAL A 144 1.60 10.39 -11.42
CA VAL A 144 1.00 10.50 -12.75
C VAL A 144 2.04 10.52 -13.86
N ALA A 145 3.25 11.04 -13.59
CA ALA A 145 4.35 11.02 -14.57
C ALA A 145 4.89 9.60 -14.81
N TRP A 146 4.66 8.69 -13.86
CA TRP A 146 5.02 7.26 -13.95
C TRP A 146 3.83 6.36 -14.29
N GLU A 147 2.61 6.89 -14.29
CA GLU A 147 1.44 6.18 -14.77
C GLU A 147 1.55 5.99 -16.29
N VAL A 148 2.04 4.81 -16.68
CA VAL A 148 1.80 4.28 -18.02
C VAL A 148 0.31 3.96 -18.08
N ALA A 149 -0.50 4.93 -18.51
CA ALA A 149 -1.86 4.63 -18.93
C ALA A 149 -1.77 3.47 -19.92
N PRO A 150 -2.58 2.39 -19.77
CA PRO A 150 -2.67 1.34 -20.77
C PRO A 150 -3.38 1.92 -21.99
N THR A 151 -2.67 2.79 -22.70
CA THR A 151 -2.96 3.08 -24.07
C THR A 151 -2.55 1.79 -24.75
N GLU A 152 -3.52 0.97 -25.15
CA GLU A 152 -3.32 -0.10 -26.11
C GLU A 152 -2.87 0.54 -27.44
N ILE A 153 -1.68 1.12 -27.44
CA ILE A 153 -0.91 1.30 -28.66
C ILE A 153 -0.46 -0.12 -28.93
N ALA A 154 -1.25 -0.84 -29.71
CA ALA A 154 -0.78 -2.08 -30.32
C ALA A 154 0.44 -1.69 -31.14
N GLU A 155 1.62 -1.82 -30.54
CA GLU A 155 2.88 -1.67 -31.23
C GLU A 155 2.88 -2.73 -32.31
N THR A 156 2.59 -2.29 -33.54
CA THR A 156 2.67 -3.15 -34.70
C THR A 156 4.15 -3.20 -35.04
N GLU A 157 4.90 -3.99 -34.27
CA GLU A 157 6.26 -4.31 -34.66
C GLU A 157 6.19 -4.96 -36.05
N GLY A 158 6.94 -4.39 -37.00
CA GLY A 158 7.08 -4.99 -38.31
C GLY A 158 7.58 -6.43 -38.17
N GLN A 159 7.07 -7.34 -38.99
CA GLN A 159 7.53 -8.72 -38.99
C GLN A 159 9.06 -8.76 -39.08
N LEU A 160 9.72 -9.28 -38.04
CA LEU A 160 11.17 -9.42 -38.00
C LEU A 160 11.60 -10.40 -39.11
N SER A 161 12.11 -9.87 -40.21
CA SER A 161 12.73 -10.66 -41.27
C SER A 161 14.19 -10.90 -40.91
N LEU A 162 14.58 -12.17 -40.81
CA LEU A 162 15.99 -12.53 -40.69
C LEU A 162 16.70 -12.22 -42.00
N GLU A 163 17.81 -11.50 -41.91
CA GLU A 163 18.67 -11.22 -43.06
C GLU A 163 19.52 -12.46 -43.39
N ASP A 164 19.95 -12.62 -44.65
CA ASP A 164 20.67 -13.82 -45.12
C ASP A 164 21.90 -14.18 -44.25
N TRP A 165 22.59 -13.17 -43.72
CA TRP A 165 23.74 -13.41 -42.85
C TRP A 165 23.35 -14.02 -41.49
N MET A 166 22.14 -13.79 -40.99
CA MET A 166 21.66 -14.34 -39.72
C MET A 166 21.33 -15.84 -39.81
N ILE A 167 21.06 -16.35 -41.01
CA ILE A 167 20.66 -17.75 -41.24
C ILE A 167 21.70 -18.56 -42.04
N ASN A 168 22.77 -17.93 -42.53
CA ASN A 168 23.77 -18.62 -43.32
C ASN A 168 24.79 -19.33 -42.44
N GLU A 169 24.71 -20.67 -42.40
CA GLU A 169 25.63 -21.54 -41.65
C GLU A 169 27.12 -21.28 -41.99
N LYS A 170 27.42 -20.87 -43.23
CA LYS A 170 28.79 -20.52 -43.65
C LYS A 170 29.29 -19.21 -43.06
N VAL A 171 28.39 -18.31 -42.66
CA VAL A 171 28.73 -17.05 -41.97
C VAL A 171 29.05 -17.32 -40.51
N TRP A 172 28.36 -18.28 -39.90
CA TRP A 172 28.48 -18.58 -38.46
C TRP A 172 29.51 -19.66 -38.11
N ASN A 173 30.18 -20.28 -39.09
CA ASN A 173 31.17 -21.35 -38.86
C ASN A 173 30.71 -22.39 -37.82
N LEU A 174 29.44 -22.80 -37.92
CA LEU A 174 28.89 -23.92 -37.15
C LEU A 174 29.27 -25.25 -37.81
#